data_AF-A0A919MEF1-F1
#
_entry.id   AF-A0A919MEF1-F1
#
_cell.length_a   1.000
_cell.length_b   1.000
_cell.length_c   1.000
_cell.angle_alpha   90.00
_cell.angle_beta   90.00
_cell.angle_gamma   90.00
#
_symmetry.space_group_name_H-M   'P 1'
#
loop_
_entity.id
_entity.type
_entity.pdbx_description
1 polymer ?
#
loop_
_entity_poly.entity_id
_entity_poly.type
_entity_poly.pdbx_seq_one_letter_code
_entity_poly.pdbx_strand_id
1 'polypeptide(L)' 'MLRVDPKQRGRLVEIARNLAARVSEARHNGWLGEVEGLQFSLTAAEAKLASLDRTIAKSKTTNIGMPLIRASLD' A
#
# COMPACT_ATOMS: atom_id res chain seq x y z
N MET A 1 5.56 12.76 -5.54
CA MET A 1 4.76 11.51 -5.57
C MET A 1 3.48 11.73 -4.78
N LEU A 2 2.31 11.44 -5.36
CA LEU A 2 1.03 11.45 -4.64
C LEU A 2 1.01 10.29 -3.62
N ARG A 3 0.62 10.58 -2.37
CA ARG A 3 0.37 9.56 -1.34
C ARG A 3 -1.07 9.10 -1.42
N VAL A 4 -1.28 7.79 -1.37
CA VAL A 4 -2.61 7.19 -1.24
C VAL A 4 -3.14 7.50 0.17
N ASP A 5 -4.40 7.91 0.27
CA ASP A 5 -5.08 8.13 1.56
C ASP A 5 -5.13 6.81 2.36
N PRO A 6 -4.66 6.77 3.63
CA PRO A 6 -4.80 5.62 4.53
C PRO A 6 -6.18 4.97 4.56
N LYS A 7 -7.26 5.75 4.41
CA LYS A 7 -8.64 5.23 4.37
C LYS A 7 -8.89 4.30 3.18
N GLN A 8 -8.11 4.41 2.11
CA GLN A 8 -8.22 3.57 0.91
C GLN A 8 -7.58 2.19 1.06
N ARG A 9 -6.95 1.88 2.21
CA ARG A 9 -6.31 0.58 2.43
C ARG A 9 -7.26 -0.59 2.21
N GLY A 10 -8.48 -0.51 2.75
CA GLY A 10 -9.49 -1.57 2.59
C GLY A 10 -9.82 -1.85 1.13
N ARG A 11 -10.06 -0.78 0.36
CA ARG A 11 -10.31 -0.85 -1.08
C ARG A 11 -9.15 -1.46 -1.85
N LEU A 12 -7.90 -1.11 -1.52
CA LEU A 12 -6.72 -1.70 -2.17
C LEU A 12 -6.58 -3.21 -1.89
N VAL A 13 -6.93 -3.65 -0.69
CA VAL A 13 -6.96 -5.09 -0.34
C VAL A 13 -8.00 -5.83 -1.18
N GLU A 14 -9.20 -5.26 -1.34
CA GLU A 14 -10.25 -5.83 -2.18
C GLU A 14 -9.81 -5.95 -3.65
N ILE A 15 -9.16 -4.90 -4.17
CA ILE A 15 -8.63 -4.90 -5.54
C ILE A 15 -7.58 -6.00 -5.72
N ALA A 16 -6.62 -6.13 -4.79
CA ALA A 16 -5.60 -7.17 -4.86
C ALA A 16 -6.21 -8.58 -4.83
N ARG A 17 -7.19 -8.82 -3.95
CA ARG A 17 -7.91 -10.10 -3.88
C ARG A 17 -8.66 -10.42 -5.18
N ASN A 18 -9.35 -9.43 -5.75
CA ASN A 18 -10.08 -9.60 -7.00
C ASN A 18 -9.12 -9.91 -8.16
N LEU A 19 -8.00 -9.19 -8.25
CA LEU A 19 -6.96 -9.45 -9.25
C LEU A 19 -6.38 -10.86 -9.13
N ALA A 20 -6.10 -11.33 -7.91
CA ALA A 20 -5.63 -12.71 -7.69
C ALA A 20 -6.66 -13.76 -8.16
N ALA A 21 -7.96 -13.52 -7.89
CA ALA A 21 -9.04 -14.38 -8.38
C ALA A 21 -9.09 -14.39 -9.92
N ARG A 22 -8.96 -13.22 -10.56
CA ARG A 22 -8.95 -13.10 -12.03
C ARG A 22 -7.73 -13.74 -12.67
N VAL A 23 -6.55 -13.66 -12.04
CA VAL A 23 -5.35 -14.39 -12.49
C VAL A 23 -5.61 -15.90 -12.46
N SER A 24 -6.21 -16.42 -11.39
CA SER A 24 -6.54 -17.85 -11.28
C SER A 24 -7.53 -18.28 -12.35
N GLU A 25 -8.57 -17.48 -12.59
CA GLU A 25 -9.58 -17.74 -13.62
C GLU A 25 -8.98 -17.71 -15.03
N ALA A 26 -8.16 -16.70 -15.34
CA ALA A 26 -7.50 -16.58 -16.63
C ALA A 26 -6.55 -17.76 -16.90
N ARG A 27 -5.83 -18.24 -15.88
CA ARG A 27 -5.00 -19.45 -15.99
C ARG A 27 -5.85 -20.69 -16.25
N HIS A 28 -6.96 -20.85 -15.53
CA HIS A 28 -7.85 -22.01 -15.69
C HIS A 28 -8.48 -22.07 -17.09
N ASN A 29 -8.85 -20.91 -17.64
CA ASN A 29 -9.47 -20.79 -18.97
C ASN A 29 -8.47 -20.67 -20.13
N GLY A 30 -7.15 -20.71 -19.87
CA GLY A 30 -6.13 -20.61 -20.89
C GLY A 30 -6.00 -19.22 -21.54
N TRP A 31 -6.48 -18.16 -20.88
CA TRP A 31 -6.39 -16.77 -21.36
C TRP A 31 -5.02 -16.17 -21.09
N LEU A 32 -3.98 -16.72 -21.74
CA LEU A 32 -2.58 -16.37 -21.45
C LEU A 32 -2.28 -14.87 -21.62
N GLY A 33 -2.90 -14.21 -22.61
CA GLY A 33 -2.74 -12.76 -22.82
C GLY A 33 -3.28 -11.90 -21.67
N GLU A 34 -4.35 -12.34 -21.00
CA GLU A 34 -4.92 -11.64 -19.86
C GLU A 34 -4.11 -11.89 -18.58
N VAL A 35 -3.52 -13.08 -18.42
CA VAL A 35 -2.75 -13.46 -17.22
C VAL A 35 -1.62 -12.46 -16.97
N GLU A 36 -0.88 -12.06 -18.01
CA GLU A 36 0.25 -11.15 -17.85
C GLU A 36 -0.19 -9.76 -17.36
N GLY A 37 -1.22 -9.17 -17.98
CA GLY A 37 -1.76 -7.87 -17.59
C GLY A 37 -2.38 -7.89 -16.18
N LEU A 38 -3.07 -8.97 -15.84
CA LEU A 38 -3.66 -9.17 -14.51
C LEU A 38 -2.57 -9.34 -13.44
N GLN A 39 -1.51 -10.10 -13.72
CA GLN A 39 -0.39 -10.31 -12.81
C GLN A 39 0.41 -9.02 -12.59
N PHE A 40 0.65 -8.24 -13.65
CA PHE A 40 1.29 -6.94 -13.55
C PHE A 40 0.48 -5.99 -12.65
N SER A 41 -0.84 -5.95 -12.87
CA SER A 41 -1.76 -5.14 -12.07
C SER A 41 -1.81 -5.59 -10.61
N LEU A 42 -1.80 -6.90 -10.34
CA LEU A 42 -1.74 -7.47 -8.99
C LEU A 42 -0.48 -7.03 -8.27
N THR A 43 0.69 -7.21 -8.89
CA THR A 43 1.98 -6.79 -8.33
C THR A 43 2.00 -5.29 -8.03
N ALA A 44 1.43 -4.46 -8.91
CA ALA A 44 1.31 -3.03 -8.68
C ALA A 44 0.38 -2.68 -7.50
N ALA A 45 -0.73 -3.41 -7.33
CA ALA A 45 -1.64 -3.24 -6.20
C ALA A 45 -0.98 -3.63 -4.87
N GLU A 46 -0.26 -4.75 -4.83
CA GLU A 46 0.49 -5.21 -3.65
C GLU A 46 1.60 -4.22 -3.27
N ALA A 47 2.34 -3.69 -4.25
CA ALA A 47 3.36 -2.68 -4.01
C ALA A 47 2.77 -1.38 -3.41
N LYS A 48 1.59 -0.95 -3.90
CA LYS A 48 0.86 0.20 -3.33
C LYS A 48 0.42 -0.08 -1.90
N LEU A 49 -0.11 -1.26 -1.61
CA LEU A 49 -0.52 -1.65 -0.26
C LEU A 49 0.67 -1.67 0.71
N ALA A 50 1.80 -2.25 0.32
CA ALA A 50 3.01 -2.27 1.14
C ALA A 50 3.54 -0.85 1.42
N SER A 51 3.48 0.04 0.43
CA SER A 51 3.86 1.46 0.60
C SER A 51 2.92 2.20 1.56
N LEU A 52 1.62 1.93 1.46
CA LEU A 52 0.61 2.50 2.34
C LEU A 52 0.78 2.02 3.78
N ASP A 53 1.02 0.72 3.98
CA ASP A 53 1.23 0.12 5.30
C ASP A 53 2.46 0.71 6.00
N ARG A 54 3.57 0.91 5.27
CA ARG A 54 4.74 1.64 5.79
C ARG A 54 4.41 3.07 6.19
N THR A 55 3.56 3.75 5.43
CA THR A 55 3.17 5.14 5.70
C THR A 55 2.30 5.23 6.96
N ILE A 56 1.32 4.33 7.10
CA ILE A 56 0.44 4.25 8.27
C ILE A 56 1.25 3.92 9.53
N ALA A 57 2.21 3.00 9.44
CA ALA A 57 3.08 2.65 10.57
C ALA A 57 3.91 3.86 11.05
N LYS A 58 4.45 4.65 10.11
CA LYS A 58 5.18 5.88 10.43
C LYS A 58 4.29 6.93 11.10
N SER A 59 3.06 7.15 10.61
CA SER A 59 2.17 8.16 11.21
C SER A 59 1.68 7.78 12.62
N LYS A 60 1.58 6.49 12.95
CA LYS A 60 1.25 6.03 14.32
C LYS A 60 2.36 6.33 15.33
N THR A 61 3.59 6.56 14.86
CA THR A 61 4.75 6.83 15.71
C THR A 61 5.02 8.33 15.73
N THR A 62 4.23 9.10 16.48
CA THR A 62 4.51 10.53 16.68
C THR A 62 4.45 10.89 18.17
N ASN A 63 5.55 10.67 18.88
CA ASN A 63 5.87 11.41 20.11
C ASN A 63 7.09 12.28 19.80
N ILE A 64 6.90 13.59 19.72
CA ILE A 64 7.98 14.52 19.36
C ILE A 64 8.57 15.24 20.58
N GLY A 65 8.16 14.86 21.80
CA GLY A 65 8.65 15.48 23.03
C GLY A 65 8.45 17.01 23.07
N MET A 66 8.79 17.62 24.21
CA MET A 66 8.92 19.08 24.31
C MET A 66 10.41 19.40 24.22
N PRO A 67 10.87 20.24 23.27
CA PRO A 67 12.26 20.69 23.30
C PRO A 67 12.46 21.55 24.55
N LEU A 68 13.24 21.05 25.50
CA LEU A 68 13.74 21.82 26.63
C LEU A 68 14.81 22.79 26.10
N ILE A 69 14.39 24.01 25.74
CA ILE A 69 15.31 25.11 25.48
C ILE A 69 15.89 25.53 26.83
N ARG A 70 17.14 25.17 27.10
CA ARG A 70 17.88 25.66 28.27
C ARG A 70 18.30 27.10 27.97
N ALA A 71 17.60 28.07 28.55
CA ALA A 71 18.06 29.45 28.57
C ALA A 71 19.27 29.52 29.53
N SER A 72 20.46 29.75 28.98
CA SER A 72 21.61 30.15 29.78
C SER A 72 21.44 31.61 30.17
N LEU A 73 21.32 31.89 31.47
CA LEU A 73 21.55 33.21 32.03
C LEU A 73 23.06 33.34 32.29
N ASP A 74 23.71 34.24 31.57
CA ASP A 74 24.92 34.96 31.99
C ASP A 74 24.81 36.40 31.44
#